data_AF-A0A225WZI6-F1
#
_entry.id   AF-A0A225WZI6-F1
#
_cell.length_a   1.000
_cell.length_b   1.000
_cell.length_c   1.000
_cell.angle_alpha   90.00
_cell.angle_beta   90.00
_cell.angle_gamma   90.00
#
_symmetry.space_group_name_H-M   'P 1'
#
loop_
_entity.id
_entity.type
_entity.pdbx_description
1 polymer ?
#
loop_
_entity_poly.entity_id
_entity_poly.type
_entity_poly.pdbx_seq_one_letter_code
_entity_poly.pdbx_strand_id
1 'polypeptide(L)'
;MTLSNDEFKHRFFTSGEYLLDDSAYPADLTYNTVVPTYKSNMKGTDIEDFNTCIAHARVVNEHTIGVLKNRFGSLKELQTQLNQEQSMICILDWITACILLHSLLMEFNDERSDSEVS
;
A
#
# COMPACT_ATOMS: atom_id res chain seq x y z
N MET A 1 -12.50 9.21 -13.87
CA MET A 1 -12.42 8.94 -12.42
C MET A 1 -12.24 10.30 -11.75
N THR A 2 -13.35 10.92 -11.35
CA THR A 2 -13.32 12.19 -10.63
C THR A 2 -12.85 11.87 -9.22
N LEU A 3 -11.60 12.23 -8.90
CA LEU A 3 -11.12 12.17 -7.53
C LEU A 3 -12.09 12.99 -6.67
N SER A 4 -12.53 12.39 -5.56
CA SER A 4 -13.46 12.98 -4.58
C SER A 4 -13.17 14.46 -4.34
N ASN A 5 -14.21 15.27 -4.16
CA ASN A 5 -14.06 16.66 -3.71
C ASN A 5 -13.12 16.69 -2.49
N ASP A 6 -12.04 17.48 -2.57
CA ASP A 6 -11.01 17.64 -1.54
C ASP A 6 -11.59 18.04 -0.17
N GLU A 7 -12.82 18.54 -0.16
CA GLU A 7 -13.59 18.93 1.01
C GLU A 7 -13.73 17.83 2.06
N PHE A 8 -13.64 16.54 1.71
CA PHE A 8 -13.83 15.44 2.68
C PHE A 8 -12.55 14.85 3.27
N LYS A 9 -11.36 15.27 2.83
CA LYS A 9 -10.09 14.66 3.29
C LYS A 9 -9.90 14.72 4.80
N HIS A 10 -10.25 15.84 5.42
CA HIS A 10 -10.18 16.04 6.88
C HIS A 10 -11.10 15.10 7.69
N ARG A 11 -12.03 14.37 7.04
CA ARG A 11 -12.88 13.37 7.71
C ARG A 11 -12.21 12.00 7.80
N PHE A 12 -11.16 11.76 7.02
CA PHE A 12 -10.44 10.48 6.94
C PHE A 12 -9.09 10.49 7.66
N PHE A 13 -8.54 11.67 7.94
CA PHE A 13 -7.26 11.86 8.64
C PHE A 13 -7.48 12.68 9.90
N THR A 14 -6.98 12.19 11.03
CA THR A 14 -6.88 12.96 12.27
C THR A 14 -5.62 13.83 12.28
N SER A 15 -5.45 14.67 13.31
CA SER A 15 -4.33 15.62 13.38
C SER A 15 -2.99 14.86 13.40
N GLY A 16 -2.14 15.14 12.40
CA GLY A 16 -0.84 14.51 12.24
C GLY A 16 -0.84 13.22 11.41
N GLU A 17 -1.99 12.76 10.94
CA GLU A 17 -2.07 11.63 10.02
C GLU A 17 -1.97 12.08 8.56
N TYR A 18 -1.23 11.31 7.77
CA TYR A 18 -1.03 11.54 6.35
C TYR A 18 -0.71 10.23 5.63
N LEU A 19 -0.99 10.20 4.34
CA LEU A 19 -0.61 9.11 3.45
C LEU A 19 0.76 9.40 2.85
N LEU A 20 1.69 8.46 3.02
CA LEU A 20 2.94 8.45 2.27
C LEU A 20 2.70 7.82 0.90
N ASP A 21 3.06 8.51 -0.17
CA ASP A 21 2.77 8.07 -1.53
C ASP A 21 3.99 8.15 -2.45
N ASP A 22 3.87 7.59 -3.66
CA ASP A 22 4.90 7.71 -4.69
C ASP A 22 4.94 9.14 -5.27
N SER A 23 6.09 9.51 -5.81
CA SER A 23 6.38 10.75 -6.53
C SER A 23 5.48 11.01 -7.74
N ALA A 24 4.73 9.99 -8.19
CA ALA A 24 3.70 10.10 -9.22
C ALA A 24 2.43 10.79 -8.72
N TYR A 25 2.19 10.81 -7.40
CA TYR A 25 1.01 11.43 -6.80
C TYR A 25 1.28 12.88 -6.40
N PRO A 26 0.28 13.77 -6.52
CA PRO A 26 0.43 15.16 -6.12
C PRO A 26 0.45 15.29 -4.59
N ALA A 27 1.37 16.13 -4.09
CA ALA A 27 1.38 16.51 -2.67
C ALA A 27 0.12 17.33 -2.33
N ASP A 28 -0.48 17.03 -1.18
CA ASP A 28 -1.56 17.85 -0.65
C ASP A 28 -0.98 18.98 0.21
N LEU A 29 -0.81 20.16 -0.40
CA LEU A 29 -0.27 21.33 0.30
C LEU A 29 -1.32 22.06 1.16
N THR A 30 -2.60 21.74 1.00
CA THR A 30 -3.70 22.44 1.68
C THR A 30 -3.98 21.83 3.04
N TYR A 31 -4.07 20.50 3.10
CA TYR A 31 -4.40 19.76 4.32
C TYR A 31 -3.26 18.87 4.81
N ASN A 32 -2.16 18.77 4.04
CA ASN A 32 -1.00 17.95 4.37
C ASN A 32 -1.34 16.46 4.59
N THR A 33 -2.38 15.97 3.93
CA THR A 33 -2.87 14.59 4.07
C THR A 33 -2.21 13.59 3.12
N VAL A 34 -1.49 14.07 2.09
CA VAL A 34 -0.73 13.22 1.16
C VAL A 34 0.67 13.80 0.99
N VAL A 35 1.67 13.00 1.34
CA VAL A 35 3.09 13.35 1.32
C VAL A 35 3.81 12.38 0.38
N PRO A 36 4.06 12.78 -0.89
CA PRO A 36 4.71 11.92 -1.86
C PRO A 36 6.23 11.88 -1.65
N THR A 37 6.89 10.85 -2.17
CA THR A 37 8.35 10.84 -2.31
C THR A 37 8.83 11.96 -3.23
N TYR A 38 10.03 12.48 -2.96
CA TYR A 38 10.64 13.45 -3.85
C TYR A 38 11.07 12.79 -5.16
N LYS A 39 10.88 13.51 -6.27
CA LYS A 39 11.34 13.08 -7.59
C LYS A 39 12.86 12.95 -7.60
N SER A 40 13.37 11.99 -8.36
CA SER A 40 14.80 11.66 -8.47
C SER A 40 15.68 12.80 -9.00
N ASN A 41 15.10 13.83 -9.61
CA ASN A 41 15.81 15.02 -10.07
C ASN A 41 16.00 16.09 -8.97
N MET A 42 15.35 15.94 -7.81
CA MET A 42 15.54 16.81 -6.65
C MET A 42 16.73 16.30 -5.82
N LYS A 43 17.57 17.22 -5.33
CA LYS A 43 18.82 16.88 -4.62
C LYS A 43 18.94 17.66 -3.31
N GLY A 44 19.46 17.00 -2.30
CA GLY A 44 19.71 17.54 -0.97
C GLY A 44 19.79 16.39 0.04
N THR A 45 20.66 16.50 1.05
CA THR A 45 20.89 15.43 2.03
C THR A 45 19.58 15.01 2.72
N ASP A 46 18.77 15.97 3.16
CA ASP A 46 17.47 15.68 3.80
C ASP A 46 16.48 14.97 2.85
N ILE A 47 16.53 15.28 1.56
CA ILE A 47 15.67 14.68 0.52
C ILE A 47 16.08 13.22 0.27
N GLU A 48 17.38 12.98 0.20
CA GLU A 48 17.94 11.64 0.00
C GLU A 48 17.67 10.75 1.21
N ASP A 49 17.84 11.28 2.43
CA ASP A 49 17.54 10.56 3.68
C ASP A 49 16.05 10.22 3.79
N PHE A 50 15.16 11.18 3.48
CA PHE A 50 13.72 10.97 3.46
C PHE A 50 13.31 9.91 2.44
N ASN A 51 13.78 10.02 1.20
CA ASN A 51 13.49 9.05 0.15
C ASN A 51 14.04 7.66 0.48
N THR A 52 15.21 7.57 1.14
CA THR A 52 15.81 6.30 1.58
C THR A 52 14.94 5.62 2.62
N CYS A 53 14.42 6.38 3.60
CA CYS A 53 13.50 5.87 4.61
C CYS A 53 12.22 5.29 3.97
N ILE A 54 11.62 6.02 3.03
CA ILE A 54 10.41 5.55 2.33
C ILE A 54 10.71 4.34 1.44
N ALA A 55 11.85 4.33 0.74
CA ALA A 55 12.25 3.20 -0.09
C ALA A 55 12.36 1.91 0.73
N HIS A 56 12.92 1.97 1.94
CA HIS A 56 12.99 0.83 2.83
C HIS A 56 11.59 0.32 3.23
N ALA A 57 10.69 1.21 3.64
CA ALA A 57 9.30 0.84 3.96
C ALA A 57 8.57 0.23 2.74
N ARG A 58 8.81 0.78 1.55
CA ARG A 58 8.24 0.27 0.30
C ARG A 58 8.70 -1.14 -0.02
N VAL A 59 9.99 -1.45 0.15
CA VAL A 59 10.54 -2.80 -0.07
C VAL A 59 9.82 -3.82 0.81
N VAL A 60 9.61 -3.50 2.10
CA VAL A 60 8.89 -4.38 3.03
C VAL A 60 7.43 -4.56 2.60
N ASN A 61 6.75 -3.50 2.20
CA ASN A 61 5.37 -3.56 1.72
C ASN A 61 5.23 -4.39 0.44
N GLU A 62 6.08 -4.14 -0.56
CA GLU A 62 6.07 -4.86 -1.84
C GLU A 62 6.39 -6.34 -1.64
N HIS A 63 7.37 -6.66 -0.79
CA HIS A 63 7.69 -8.03 -0.42
C HIS A 63 6.47 -8.72 0.22
N THR A 64 5.84 -8.07 1.22
CA THR A 64 4.69 -8.62 1.94
C THR A 64 3.51 -8.89 0.99
N ILE A 65 3.22 -7.92 0.10
CA ILE A 65 2.19 -8.08 -0.93
C ILE A 65 2.54 -9.22 -1.89
N GLY A 66 3.82 -9.36 -2.27
CA GLY A 66 4.32 -10.45 -3.10
C GLY A 66 4.08 -11.83 -2.47
N VAL A 67 4.41 -11.97 -1.18
CA VAL A 67 4.15 -13.19 -0.40
C VAL A 67 2.66 -13.53 -0.37
N LEU A 68 1.81 -12.54 -0.08
CA LEU A 68 0.36 -12.73 -0.04
C LEU A 68 -0.20 -13.15 -1.41
N LYS A 69 0.20 -12.47 -2.49
CA LYS A 69 -0.22 -12.81 -3.87
C LYS A 69 0.27 -14.18 -4.30
N ASN A 70 1.47 -14.59 -3.90
CA ASN A 70 2.00 -15.92 -4.20
C ASN A 70 1.30 -17.02 -3.39
N ARG A 71 0.85 -16.72 -2.17
CA ARG A 71 0.09 -17.66 -1.35
C ARG A 71 -1.35 -17.80 -1.81
N PHE A 72 -2.00 -16.69 -2.17
CA PHE A 72 -3.41 -16.67 -2.58
C PHE A 72 -3.53 -16.21 -4.03
N GLY A 73 -3.68 -17.18 -4.94
CA GLY A 73 -3.88 -16.91 -6.37
C GLY A 73 -5.07 -15.99 -6.67
N SER A 74 -6.08 -15.97 -5.80
CA SER A 74 -7.22 -15.04 -5.88
C SER A 74 -6.81 -13.56 -5.83
N LEU A 75 -5.71 -13.20 -5.14
CA LEU A 75 -5.18 -11.84 -5.09
C LEU A 75 -4.47 -11.41 -6.39
N LYS A 76 -4.05 -12.36 -7.25
CA LYS A 76 -3.45 -12.05 -8.55
C LYS A 76 -4.50 -11.59 -9.57
N GLU A 77 -5.70 -12.17 -9.53
CA GLU A 77 -6.78 -11.91 -10.49
C GLU A 77 -7.63 -10.67 -10.15
N LEU A 78 -7.49 -10.16 -8.93
CA LEU A 78 -8.24 -9.02 -8.39
C LEU A 78 -8.05 -7.68 -9.11
N GLN A 79 -7.03 -7.53 -9.97
CA GLN A 79 -6.69 -6.25 -10.63
C GLN A 79 -7.73 -5.76 -11.66
N THR A 80 -8.72 -6.57 -12.03
CA THR A 80 -9.56 -6.29 -13.22
C THR A 80 -10.97 -5.76 -12.93
N GLN A 81 -11.43 -5.64 -11.67
CA GLN A 81 -12.87 -5.44 -11.36
C GLN A 81 -13.24 -4.21 -10.52
N LEU A 82 -12.50 -3.10 -10.60
CA LEU A 82 -12.81 -1.87 -9.84
C LEU A 82 -13.80 -0.97 -10.59
N ASN A 83 -15.06 -1.40 -10.73
CA ASN A 83 -16.08 -0.64 -11.44
C ASN A 83 -17.17 -0.04 -10.53
N GLN A 84 -17.29 -0.47 -9.27
CA GLN A 84 -18.33 -0.03 -8.34
C GLN A 84 -17.84 0.04 -6.88
N GLU A 85 -18.46 0.90 -6.07
CA GLU A 85 -18.16 1.06 -4.63
C GLU A 85 -18.35 -0.25 -3.86
N GLN A 86 -19.44 -0.98 -4.12
CA GLN A 86 -19.69 -2.27 -3.50
C GLN A 86 -18.60 -3.29 -3.83
N SER A 87 -18.05 -3.24 -5.05
CA SER A 87 -16.92 -4.07 -5.46
C SER A 87 -15.68 -3.73 -4.65
N MET A 88 -15.42 -2.44 -4.37
CA MET A 88 -14.27 -2.05 -3.54
C MET A 88 -14.37 -2.61 -2.11
N ILE A 89 -15.54 -2.54 -1.48
CA ILE A 89 -15.75 -3.09 -0.13
C ILE A 89 -15.50 -4.60 -0.14
N CYS A 90 -16.09 -5.33 -1.10
CA CYS A 90 -15.89 -6.76 -1.24
C CYS A 90 -14.41 -7.14 -1.44
N ILE A 91 -13.67 -6.35 -2.21
CA ILE A 91 -12.23 -6.54 -2.43
C ILE A 91 -11.44 -6.30 -1.13
N LEU A 92 -11.77 -5.27 -0.36
CA LEU A 92 -11.12 -4.99 0.92
C LEU A 92 -11.39 -6.11 1.94
N ASP A 93 -12.62 -6.60 2.01
CA ASP A 93 -12.99 -7.75 2.85
C ASP A 93 -12.22 -9.00 2.42
N TRP A 94 -12.08 -9.25 1.11
CA TRP A 94 -11.32 -10.37 0.57
C TRP A 94 -9.83 -10.30 0.90
N ILE A 95 -9.22 -9.12 0.74
CA ILE A 95 -7.82 -8.87 1.12
C ILE A 95 -7.64 -9.12 2.62
N THR A 96 -8.57 -8.61 3.45
CA THR A 96 -8.54 -8.78 4.90
C THR A 96 -8.65 -10.26 5.28
N ALA A 97 -9.55 -11.02 4.65
CA ALA A 97 -9.69 -12.46 4.86
C ALA A 97 -8.40 -13.21 4.50
N CYS A 98 -7.73 -12.85 3.40
CA CYS A 98 -6.44 -13.44 3.03
C CYS A 98 -5.35 -13.14 4.08
N ILE A 99 -5.30 -11.93 4.64
CA ILE A 99 -4.32 -11.55 5.68
C ILE A 99 -4.57 -12.34 6.97
N LEU A 100 -5.82 -12.44 7.41
CA LEU A 100 -6.19 -13.22 8.60
C LEU A 100 -5.84 -14.69 8.41
N LEU A 101 -6.20 -15.27 7.26
CA LEU A 101 -5.88 -16.66 6.95
C LEU A 101 -4.37 -16.89 6.87
N HIS A 102 -3.62 -15.95 6.28
CA HIS A 102 -2.16 -16.02 6.27
C HIS A 102 -1.59 -16.09 7.69
N SER A 103 -2.08 -15.22 8.57
CA SER A 103 -1.62 -15.11 9.96
C SER A 103 -1.92 -16.40 10.71
N LEU A 104 -3.14 -16.93 10.61
CA LEU A 104 -3.52 -18.21 11.20
C LEU A 104 -2.61 -19.35 10.71
N LEU A 105 -2.39 -19.45 9.41
CA LEU A 105 -1.55 -20.52 8.86
C LEU A 105 -0.06 -20.40 9.28
N MET A 106 0.43 -19.19 9.58
CA MET A 106 1.76 -19.03 10.15
C MET A 106 1.82 -19.52 11.60
N GLU A 107 0.76 -19.32 12.39
CA GLU A 107 0.66 -19.87 13.74
C GLU A 107 0.55 -21.40 13.76
N PHE A 108 -0.10 -22.00 12.76
CA PHE A 108 -0.20 -23.45 12.62
C PHE A 108 1.07 -24.13 12.07
N ASN A 109 2.17 -23.39 11.94
CA ASN A 109 3.49 -23.87 11.49
C ASN A 109 3.43 -24.60 10.14
N ASP A 110 2.64 -24.05 9.21
CA ASP A 110 2.59 -24.49 7.82
C ASP A 110 3.97 -24.27 7.20
N GLU A 111 4.82 -25.30 7.22
CA GLU A 111 6.18 -25.27 6.67
C GLU A 111 6.12 -24.95 5.17
N ARG A 112 6.36 -23.69 4.82
CA ARG A 112 6.66 -23.36 3.42
C ARG A 112 8.09 -23.81 3.15
N SER A 113 8.24 -24.74 2.21
CA SER A 113 9.47 -24.84 1.45
C SER A 113 9.62 -23.55 0.67
N ASP A 114 10.36 -22.60 1.22
CA ASP A 114 10.92 -21.50 0.45
C ASP A 114 11.91 -22.11 -0.53
N SER A 115 11.41 -22.53 -1.70
CA SER A 115 12.28 -22.81 -2.83
C SER A 115 12.85 -21.48 -3.28
N GLU A 116 14.06 -21.23 -2.78
CA GLU A 116 15.05 -20.25 -3.20
C GLU A 116 14.94 -19.94 -4.69
N VAL A 117 14.79 -18.65 -5.02
CA VAL A 117 15.15 -18.15 -6.35
C VAL A 117 16.54 -17.55 -6.21
N SER A 118 17.53 -18.31 -6.68
CA SER A 118 18.87 -17.81 -7.04
C SER A 118 18.82 -16.82 -8.20
#